data_AF-A0A9P6AGF9-F1
#
_entry.id   AF-A0A9P6AGF9-F1
#
_cell.length_a   1.000
_cell.length_b   1.000
_cell.length_c   1.000
_cell.angle_alpha   90.00
_cell.angle_beta   90.00
_cell.angle_gamma   90.00
#
_symmetry.space_group_name_H-M   'P 1'
#
loop_
_entity.id
_entity.type
_entity.pdbx_description
1 polymer ?
#
loop_
_entity_poly.entity_id
_entity_poly.type
_entity_poly.pdbx_seq_one_letter_code
_entity_poly.pdbx_strand_id
1 'polypeptide(L)'
;MIKVGKEFGVQFDTLSLPLPHKTALPVWLHLDPNPTLQRLQHSKEARCLRLNHQVITVNDLQVAAHRTTQHKNRRNCICDHCKEVRQKTNNACKNPHKCHRTALMMITSLRAKWNPMHPTTNARQELTPQQIEGNNTAYLNNLPIHFNASTLTAGPFHHNFRVFTDKQGISHNPA
;
A
#
# COMPACT_ATOMS: atom_id res chain seq x y z
N MET A 1 -13.15 -0.19 -6.45
CA MET A 1 -13.45 -0.17 -4.99
C MET A 1 -13.05 1.13 -4.32
N ILE A 2 -11.78 1.54 -4.30
CA ILE A 2 -11.37 2.80 -3.62
C ILE A 2 -12.06 4.06 -4.18
N LYS A 3 -12.18 4.18 -5.51
CA LYS A 3 -12.91 5.29 -6.15
C LYS A 3 -14.38 5.35 -5.69
N VAL A 4 -15.05 4.20 -5.69
CA VAL A 4 -16.45 4.06 -5.27
C VAL A 4 -16.59 4.35 -3.78
N GLY A 5 -15.69 3.85 -2.94
CA GLY A 5 -15.70 4.17 -1.51
C GLY A 5 -15.60 5.68 -1.25
N LYS A 6 -14.72 6.37 -1.98
CA LYS A 6 -14.62 7.84 -1.90
C LYS A 6 -15.91 8.55 -2.35
N GLU A 7 -16.53 8.06 -3.43
CA GLU A 7 -17.77 8.61 -3.99
C GLU A 7 -18.96 8.50 -3.02
N PHE A 8 -19.08 7.37 -2.32
CA PHE A 8 -20.16 7.09 -1.37
C PHE A 8 -19.81 7.44 0.09
N GLY A 9 -18.70 8.12 0.35
CA GLY A 9 -18.29 8.50 1.70
C GLY A 9 -17.92 7.33 2.62
N VAL A 10 -17.64 6.16 2.05
CA VAL A 10 -17.22 4.97 2.78
C VAL A 10 -15.77 5.15 3.22
N GLN A 11 -15.53 5.06 4.52
CA GLN A 11 -14.19 5.20 5.07
C GLN A 11 -13.45 3.88 5.03
N PHE A 12 -12.25 3.91 4.47
CA PHE A 12 -11.28 2.83 4.61
C PHE A 12 -10.47 3.12 5.88
N ASP A 13 -10.98 2.68 7.02
CA ASP A 13 -10.26 2.80 8.28
C ASP A 13 -9.92 1.43 8.86
N THR A 14 -8.61 1.22 8.97
CA THR A 14 -7.99 0.04 9.53
C THR A 14 -6.98 0.50 10.56
N LEU A 15 -7.04 -0.03 11.77
CA LEU A 15 -6.07 0.25 12.83
C LEU A 15 -4.63 -0.11 12.40
N SER A 16 -4.48 -1.26 11.74
CA SER A 16 -3.19 -1.69 11.19
C SER A 16 -3.37 -2.49 9.92
N LEU A 17 -2.63 -2.10 8.88
CA LEU A 17 -2.67 -2.74 7.58
C LEU A 17 -1.47 -3.71 7.43
N PRO A 18 -1.69 -5.00 7.13
CA PRO A 18 -0.59 -5.94 6.93
C PRO A 18 0.17 -5.63 5.64
N LEU A 19 1.43 -6.08 5.56
CA LEU A 19 2.31 -5.79 4.41
C LEU A 19 1.69 -6.15 3.05
N PRO A 20 1.05 -7.31 2.84
CA PRO A 20 0.43 -7.66 1.55
C PRO A 20 -0.66 -6.68 1.12
N HIS A 21 -1.37 -6.09 2.08
CA HIS A 21 -2.38 -5.08 1.78
C HIS A 21 -1.74 -3.72 1.45
N LYS A 22 -0.67 -3.32 2.16
CA LYS A 22 0.08 -2.10 1.84
C LYS A 22 0.63 -2.13 0.42
N THR A 23 1.19 -3.25 -0.01
CA THR A 23 1.78 -3.41 -1.35
C THR A 23 0.73 -3.47 -2.46
N ALA A 24 -0.49 -3.95 -2.17
CA ALA A 24 -1.61 -4.00 -3.11
C ALA A 24 -2.33 -2.65 -3.33
N LEU A 25 -2.04 -1.63 -2.53
CA LEU A 25 -2.66 -0.31 -2.68
C LEU A 25 -2.30 0.30 -4.05
N PRO A 26 -3.26 0.98 -4.72
CA PRO A 26 -2.95 1.70 -5.95
C PRO A 26 -2.19 3.00 -5.64
N VAL A 27 -1.14 3.27 -6.40
CA VAL A 27 -0.28 4.45 -6.21
C VAL A 27 -0.98 5.75 -6.62
N TRP A 28 -1.73 5.70 -7.72
CA TRP A 28 -2.31 6.88 -8.36
C TRP A 28 -3.62 7.35 -7.72
N LEU A 29 -4.33 6.43 -7.07
CA LEU A 29 -5.57 6.69 -6.34
C LEU A 29 -5.36 6.34 -4.86
N HIS A 30 -4.23 6.78 -4.32
CA HIS A 30 -3.85 6.48 -2.95
C HIS A 30 -4.84 7.11 -1.96
N LEU A 31 -5.15 6.39 -0.87
CA LEU A 31 -6.17 6.77 0.11
C LEU A 31 -5.87 8.10 0.81
N ASP A 32 -4.60 8.38 1.03
CA ASP A 32 -4.14 9.53 1.80
C ASP A 32 -2.91 10.19 1.15
N PRO A 33 -3.12 10.93 0.04
CA PRO A 33 -2.03 11.55 -0.69
C PRO A 33 -1.64 12.86 -0.02
N ASN A 34 -0.41 12.96 0.50
CA ASN A 34 0.14 14.22 0.98
C ASN A 34 0.54 15.16 -0.17
N PRO A 35 0.78 16.46 0.10
CA PRO A 35 1.10 17.44 -0.95
C PRO A 35 2.32 17.06 -1.81
N THR A 36 3.34 16.43 -1.22
CA THR A 36 4.52 15.96 -1.96
C THR A 36 4.15 14.89 -2.97
N LEU A 37 3.39 13.87 -2.55
CA LEU A 37 2.92 12.80 -3.43
C LEU A 37 2.01 13.35 -4.54
N GLN A 38 1.08 14.25 -4.21
CA GLN A 38 0.20 14.90 -5.19
C GLN A 38 1.01 15.63 -6.27
N ARG A 39 1.99 16.44 -5.86
CA ARG A 39 2.88 17.14 -6.81
C ARG A 39 3.66 16.17 -7.69
N LEU A 40 4.19 15.09 -7.11
CA LEU A 40 4.95 14.08 -7.86
C LEU A 40 4.08 13.35 -8.90
N GLN A 41 2.82 13.07 -8.59
CA GLN A 41 1.89 12.38 -9.51
C GLN A 41 1.68 13.14 -10.83
N HIS A 42 1.83 14.46 -10.84
CA HIS A 42 1.71 15.29 -12.05
C HIS A 42 3.02 15.45 -12.84
N SER A 43 4.13 14.89 -12.35
CA SER A 43 5.42 14.98 -13.06
C SER A 43 5.42 14.14 -14.35
N LYS A 44 6.25 14.55 -15.31
CA LYS A 44 6.49 13.78 -16.54
C LYS A 44 7.07 12.39 -16.24
N GLU A 45 7.89 12.27 -15.20
CA GLU A 45 8.41 11.00 -14.72
C GLU A 45 7.30 10.10 -14.16
N ALA A 46 6.35 10.65 -13.38
CA ALA A 46 5.18 9.90 -12.91
C ALA A 46 4.28 9.43 -14.06
N ARG A 47 4.06 10.28 -15.07
CA ARG A 47 3.37 9.86 -16.30
C ARG A 47 4.11 8.71 -16.99
N CYS A 48 5.44 8.78 -17.08
CA CYS A 48 6.25 7.70 -17.65
C CYS A 48 6.15 6.41 -16.80
N LEU A 49 6.20 6.52 -15.47
CA LEU A 49 6.01 5.38 -14.57
C LEU A 49 4.66 4.70 -14.80
N ARG A 50 3.60 5.49 -14.99
CA ARG A 50 2.25 4.97 -15.25
C ARG A 50 2.08 4.31 -16.61
N LEU A 51 2.55 4.97 -17.67
CA LEU A 51 2.26 4.56 -19.06
C LEU A 51 3.30 3.60 -19.63
N ASN A 52 4.57 3.78 -19.28
CA ASN A 52 5.67 3.01 -19.84
C ASN A 52 6.15 1.93 -18.87
N HIS A 53 6.36 2.27 -17.61
CA HIS A 53 6.76 1.27 -16.61
C HIS A 53 5.57 0.46 -16.06
N GLN A 54 4.34 0.80 -16.47
CA GLN A 54 3.11 0.11 -16.06
C GLN A 54 2.95 -0.01 -14.54
N VAL A 55 3.43 0.99 -13.80
CA VAL A 55 3.28 1.02 -12.33
C VAL A 55 1.81 1.24 -11.99
N ILE A 56 1.21 0.32 -11.24
CA ILE A 56 -0.19 0.42 -10.80
C ILE A 56 -0.26 0.41 -9.27
N THR A 57 0.45 -0.53 -8.66
CA THR A 57 0.43 -0.81 -7.21
C THR A 57 1.68 -0.27 -6.51
N VAL A 58 1.62 -0.18 -5.17
CA VAL A 58 2.78 0.18 -4.36
C VAL A 58 3.91 -0.84 -4.51
N ASN A 59 3.58 -2.12 -4.75
CA ASN A 59 4.57 -3.14 -5.09
C ASN A 59 5.32 -2.78 -6.39
N ASP A 60 4.60 -2.40 -7.44
CA ASP A 60 5.23 -2.01 -8.71
C ASP A 60 6.13 -0.77 -8.52
N LEU A 61 5.73 0.13 -7.63
CA LEU A 61 6.52 1.30 -7.26
C LEU A 61 7.80 0.91 -6.51
N GLN A 62 7.75 -0.10 -5.63
CA GLN A 62 8.95 -0.67 -4.97
C GLN A 62 9.90 -1.26 -6.00
N VAL A 63 9.39 -2.03 -6.96
CA VAL A 63 10.19 -2.60 -8.05
C VAL A 63 10.84 -1.49 -8.88
N ALA A 64 10.10 -0.46 -9.27
CA ALA A 64 10.64 0.69 -10.01
C ALA A 64 11.66 1.50 -9.19
N ALA A 65 11.50 1.55 -7.87
CA ALA A 65 12.40 2.23 -6.94
C ALA A 65 13.61 1.37 -6.52
N HIS A 66 13.69 0.10 -6.93
CA HIS A 66 14.80 -0.78 -6.58
C HIS A 66 16.04 -0.49 -7.44
N ARG A 67 17.23 -0.58 -6.84
CA ARG A 67 18.53 -0.47 -7.55
C ARG A 67 19.22 -1.81 -7.57
N THR A 68 19.56 -2.28 -8.76
CA THR A 68 20.57 -3.33 -8.90
C THR A 68 21.97 -2.76 -8.66
N THR A 69 22.91 -3.61 -8.25
CA THR A 69 24.31 -3.22 -7.99
C THR A 69 25.00 -2.59 -9.21
N GLN A 70 24.57 -2.98 -10.41
CA GLN A 70 25.10 -2.48 -11.68
C GLN A 70 24.49 -1.12 -12.10
N HIS A 71 23.50 -0.62 -11.38
CA HIS A 71 22.84 0.64 -11.72
C HIS A 71 23.81 1.83 -11.62
N LYS A 72 23.65 2.79 -12.54
CA LYS A 72 24.44 4.03 -12.58
C LYS A 72 23.51 5.22 -12.74
N ASN A 73 23.86 6.35 -12.13
CA ASN A 73 23.06 7.57 -12.11
C ASN A 73 23.09 8.34 -13.45
N ARG A 74 22.71 7.68 -14.54
CA ARG A 74 22.73 8.23 -15.91
C ARG A 74 21.57 7.71 -16.75
N ARG A 75 21.18 8.49 -17.77
CA ARG A 75 20.03 8.17 -18.65
C ARG A 75 20.17 6.84 -19.40
N ASN A 76 21.40 6.47 -19.75
CA ASN A 76 21.77 5.30 -20.53
C ASN A 76 22.42 4.21 -19.66
N CYS A 77 21.96 4.05 -18.41
CA CYS A 77 22.44 2.95 -17.56
C CYS A 77 22.25 1.61 -18.27
N ILE A 78 23.27 0.76 -18.26
CA ILE A 78 23.33 -0.51 -19.00
C ILE A 78 22.78 -1.71 -18.22
N CYS A 79 22.27 -1.50 -17.01
CA CYS A 79 21.63 -2.58 -16.26
C CYS A 79 20.38 -3.08 -16.99
N ASP A 80 20.03 -4.35 -16.76
CA ASP A 80 18.98 -5.03 -17.50
C ASP A 80 17.63 -4.35 -17.37
N HIS A 81 17.26 -3.93 -16.14
CA HIS A 81 16.03 -3.18 -15.91
C HIS A 81 15.96 -1.88 -16.74
N CYS A 82 17.05 -1.10 -16.79
CA CYS A 82 17.08 0.14 -17.55
C CYS A 82 17.08 -0.10 -19.07
N LYS A 83 17.69 -1.20 -19.55
CA LYS A 83 17.63 -1.61 -20.96
C LYS A 83 16.21 -2.03 -21.34
N GLU A 84 15.59 -2.86 -20.50
CA GLU A 84 14.26 -3.39 -20.71
C GLU A 84 13.22 -2.27 -20.85
N VAL A 85 13.15 -1.34 -19.91
CA VAL A 85 12.15 -0.24 -19.95
C VAL A 85 12.39 0.74 -21.11
N ARG A 86 13.62 0.80 -21.64
CA ARG A 86 13.94 1.57 -22.86
C ARG A 86 13.46 0.87 -24.13
N GLN A 87 13.43 -0.45 -24.16
CA GLN A 87 13.16 -1.25 -25.35
C GLN A 87 11.72 -1.75 -25.43
N LYS A 88 11.11 -2.15 -24.30
CA LYS A 88 9.81 -2.84 -24.27
C LYS A 88 8.58 -1.92 -24.28
N THR A 89 8.74 -0.61 -24.13
CA THR A 89 7.60 0.29 -23.82
C THR A 89 7.10 1.03 -25.06
N ASN A 90 5.76 1.12 -25.23
CA ASN A 90 5.10 1.78 -26.38
C ASN A 90 5.63 3.20 -26.67
N ASN A 91 6.06 3.91 -25.62
CA ASN A 91 6.84 5.14 -25.73
C ASN A 91 8.13 4.96 -24.92
N ALA A 92 9.19 4.44 -25.55
CA ALA A 92 10.49 4.18 -24.95
C ALA A 92 10.88 5.18 -23.82
N CYS A 93 11.15 4.67 -22.62
CA CYS A 93 11.54 5.50 -21.48
C CYS A 93 12.86 6.24 -21.77
N LYS A 94 12.81 7.58 -21.92
CA LYS A 94 14.01 8.37 -22.29
C LYS A 94 15.05 8.47 -21.17
N ASN A 95 14.64 8.32 -19.91
CA ASN A 95 15.54 8.42 -18.76
C ASN A 95 15.06 7.55 -17.59
N PRO A 96 15.43 6.26 -17.56
CA PRO A 96 15.05 5.34 -16.50
C PRO A 96 15.52 5.77 -15.11
N HIS A 97 16.70 6.40 -15.02
CA HIS A 97 17.23 6.87 -13.73
C HIS A 97 16.33 7.94 -13.08
N LYS A 98 15.76 8.86 -13.87
CA LYS A 98 14.80 9.85 -13.36
C LYS A 98 13.50 9.22 -12.90
N CYS A 99 13.00 8.23 -13.65
CA CYS A 99 11.80 7.49 -13.26
C CYS A 99 12.01 6.74 -11.94
N HIS A 100 13.15 6.06 -11.81
CA HIS A 100 13.57 5.41 -10.58
C HIS A 100 13.66 6.38 -9.39
N ARG A 101 14.32 7.54 -9.56
CA ARG A 101 14.41 8.55 -8.50
C ARG A 101 13.02 9.06 -8.08
N THR A 102 12.14 9.25 -9.06
CA THR A 102 10.75 9.67 -8.83
C THR A 102 9.98 8.59 -8.08
N ALA A 103 10.12 7.32 -8.47
CA ALA A 103 9.50 6.20 -7.78
C ALA A 103 9.95 6.12 -6.32
N LEU A 104 11.25 6.28 -6.07
CA LEU A 104 11.80 6.34 -4.72
C LEU A 104 11.23 7.52 -3.91
N MET A 105 11.13 8.71 -4.50
CA MET A 105 10.51 9.85 -3.83
C MET A 105 9.03 9.62 -3.53
N MET A 106 8.30 8.96 -4.42
CA MET A 106 6.88 8.67 -4.22
C MET A 106 6.69 7.66 -3.08
N ILE A 107 7.46 6.58 -3.03
CA ILE A 107 7.33 5.58 -1.98
C ILE A 107 7.75 6.12 -0.61
N THR A 108 8.83 6.90 -0.52
CA THR A 108 9.24 7.51 0.75
C THR A 108 8.29 8.62 1.20
N SER A 109 7.53 9.20 0.28
CA SER A 109 6.47 10.15 0.64
C SER A 109 5.25 9.46 1.23
N LEU A 110 5.03 8.15 1.07
CA LEU A 110 3.85 7.50 1.65
C LEU A 110 3.88 7.58 3.18
N ARG A 111 2.75 7.94 3.80
CA ARG A 111 2.62 7.94 5.27
C ARG A 111 2.85 6.54 5.83
N ALA A 112 3.43 6.43 7.02
CA ALA A 112 3.84 5.17 7.64
C ALA A 112 2.72 4.10 7.69
N LYS A 113 1.47 4.51 7.96
CA LYS A 113 0.29 3.61 7.96
C LYS A 113 0.15 2.81 6.66
N TRP A 114 0.47 3.42 5.52
CA TRP A 114 0.26 2.88 4.18
C TRP A 114 1.55 2.43 3.49
N ASN A 115 2.70 2.77 4.07
CA ASN A 115 3.99 2.55 3.46
C ASN A 115 4.54 1.15 3.83
N PRO A 116 4.84 0.28 2.86
CA PRO A 116 5.40 -1.05 3.11
C PRO A 116 6.82 -1.02 3.69
N MET A 117 7.54 0.11 3.57
CA MET A 117 8.86 0.28 4.18
C MET A 117 8.79 0.50 5.70
N HIS A 118 7.61 0.80 6.24
CA HIS A 118 7.39 0.93 7.67
C HIS A 118 6.77 -0.36 8.23
N PRO A 119 7.36 -0.93 9.29
CA PRO A 119 6.76 -2.09 9.95
C PRO A 119 5.37 -1.74 10.48
N THR A 120 4.48 -2.72 10.50
CA THR A 120 3.15 -2.57 11.05
C THR A 120 3.25 -2.58 12.58
N THR A 121 3.24 -1.40 13.19
CA THR A 121 3.59 -1.19 14.61
C THR A 121 2.62 -1.80 15.62
N ASN A 122 1.42 -2.20 15.17
CA ASN A 122 0.32 -2.63 16.06
C ASN A 122 -0.18 -4.04 15.75
N ALA A 123 0.71 -5.00 15.47
CA ALA A 123 0.36 -6.40 15.62
C ALA A 123 0.16 -6.71 17.12
N ARG A 124 -0.97 -6.25 17.70
CA ARG A 124 -1.45 -6.78 18.99
C ARG A 124 -1.55 -8.29 18.81
N GLN A 125 -1.10 -9.03 19.82
CA GLN A 125 -0.95 -10.49 19.79
C GLN A 125 -2.17 -11.14 19.14
N GLU A 126 -1.93 -11.80 18.01
CA GLU A 126 -2.88 -12.79 17.50
C GLU A 126 -3.00 -13.90 18.54
N LEU A 127 -4.19 -14.46 18.68
CA LEU A 127 -4.37 -15.64 19.51
C LEU A 127 -3.44 -16.75 19.00
N THR A 128 -2.77 -17.43 19.92
CA THR A 128 -2.00 -18.62 19.57
C THR A 128 -2.94 -19.73 19.06
N PRO A 129 -2.46 -20.69 18.25
CA PRO A 129 -3.28 -21.82 17.81
C PRO A 129 -3.97 -22.54 18.99
N GLN A 130 -3.26 -22.69 20.12
CA GLN A 130 -3.79 -23.27 21.34
C GLN A 130 -4.93 -22.45 21.95
N GLN A 131 -4.84 -21.11 21.93
CA GLN A 131 -5.91 -20.23 22.38
C GLN A 131 -7.13 -20.27 21.44
N ILE A 132 -6.89 -20.39 20.13
CA ILE A 132 -7.97 -20.55 19.14
C ILE A 132 -8.73 -21.87 19.38
N GLU A 133 -8.00 -22.96 19.59
CA GLU A 133 -8.59 -24.27 19.89
C GLU A 133 -9.31 -24.29 21.25
N GLY A 134 -8.71 -23.65 22.25
CA GLY A 134 -9.34 -23.43 23.56
C GLY A 134 -10.64 -22.62 23.47
N ASN A 135 -10.68 -21.60 22.61
CA ASN A 135 -11.90 -20.81 22.37
C ASN A 135 -13.03 -21.64 21.75
N ASN A 136 -12.73 -22.55 20.81
CA ASN A 136 -13.76 -23.42 20.22
C ASN A 136 -14.42 -24.30 21.29
N THR A 137 -13.60 -24.87 22.18
CA THR A 137 -14.09 -25.70 23.28
C THR A 137 -14.87 -24.85 24.30
N ALA A 138 -14.35 -23.68 24.68
CA ALA A 138 -15.02 -22.77 25.60
C ALA A 138 -16.37 -22.27 25.07
N TYR A 139 -16.46 -21.97 23.76
CA TYR A 139 -17.70 -21.55 23.11
C TYR A 139 -18.79 -22.63 23.21
N LEU A 140 -18.46 -23.90 22.92
CA LEU A 140 -19.41 -25.01 23.03
C LEU A 140 -19.92 -25.26 24.45
N ASN A 141 -19.12 -24.89 25.46
CA ASN A 141 -19.44 -25.11 26.87
C ASN A 141 -19.93 -23.84 27.60
N ASN A 142 -20.20 -22.74 26.87
CA ASN A 142 -20.55 -21.44 27.45
C ASN A 142 -19.55 -20.94 28.52
N LEU A 143 -18.26 -21.20 28.30
CA LEU A 143 -17.17 -20.75 29.16
C LEU A 143 -16.54 -19.45 28.62
N PRO A 144 -15.82 -18.69 29.46
CA PRO A 144 -15.08 -17.51 29.01
C PRO A 144 -14.10 -17.84 27.89
N ILE A 145 -14.10 -17.01 26.85
CA ILE A 145 -13.19 -17.12 25.70
C ILE A 145 -12.07 -16.07 25.79
N HIS A 146 -10.89 -16.39 25.26
CA HIS A 146 -9.83 -15.43 25.06
C HIS A 146 -10.20 -14.46 23.95
N PHE A 147 -10.29 -13.18 24.28
CA PHE A 147 -10.56 -12.13 23.30
C PHE A 147 -9.36 -11.95 22.35
N ASN A 148 -9.61 -12.04 21.04
CA ASN A 148 -8.59 -11.72 20.04
C ASN A 148 -8.48 -10.20 19.90
N ALA A 149 -7.45 -9.62 20.53
CA ALA A 149 -7.17 -8.20 20.47
C ALA A 149 -6.41 -7.76 19.20
N SER A 150 -6.22 -8.66 18.23
CA SER A 150 -5.52 -8.32 16.98
C SER A 150 -6.24 -7.20 16.25
N THR A 151 -5.47 -6.17 15.90
CA THR A 151 -5.95 -5.04 15.11
C THR A 151 -5.59 -5.17 13.63
N LEU A 152 -4.93 -6.28 13.27
CA LEU A 152 -4.63 -6.63 11.89
C LEU A 152 -5.91 -7.03 11.21
N THR A 153 -6.19 -6.37 10.09
CA THR A 153 -7.36 -6.76 9.32
C THR A 153 -7.02 -8.01 8.51
N ALA A 154 -7.60 -9.13 8.91
CA ALA A 154 -7.41 -10.43 8.27
C ALA A 154 -8.36 -10.61 7.07
N GLY A 155 -7.92 -11.38 6.09
CA GLY A 155 -8.70 -11.69 4.89
C GLY A 155 -8.50 -10.71 3.72
N PRO A 156 -9.28 -10.86 2.64
CA PRO A 156 -9.12 -10.07 1.42
C PRO A 156 -9.18 -8.54 1.64
N PHE A 157 -8.42 -7.79 0.83
CA PHE A 157 -8.34 -6.32 0.89
C PHE A 157 -9.71 -5.61 0.97
N HIS A 158 -10.75 -6.15 0.34
CA HIS A 158 -12.07 -5.55 0.34
C HIS A 158 -12.83 -5.64 1.67
N HIS A 159 -12.41 -6.49 2.62
CA HIS A 159 -13.02 -6.57 3.96
C HIS A 159 -12.69 -5.38 4.86
N ASN A 160 -11.81 -4.48 4.40
CA ASN A 160 -11.34 -3.33 5.17
C ASN A 160 -12.22 -2.07 5.00
N PHE A 161 -13.26 -2.11 4.15
CA PHE A 161 -14.18 -0.99 3.98
C PHE A 161 -15.27 -1.02 5.06
N ARG A 162 -15.45 0.08 5.79
CA ARG A 162 -16.51 0.22 6.80
C ARG A 162 -17.48 1.33 6.40
N VAL A 163 -18.78 1.04 6.49
CA VAL A 163 -19.85 2.03 6.26
C VAL A 163 -20.40 2.43 7.62
N PHE A 164 -20.25 3.71 7.98
CA PHE A 164 -20.89 4.29 9.15
C PHE A 164 -22.12 5.06 8.68
N THR A 165 -23.32 4.67 9.13
CA THR A 165 -24.60 5.21 8.66
C THR A 165 -25.11 6.39 9.48
N ASP A 166 -24.53 6.65 10.64
CA ASP A 166 -24.89 7.79 11.49
C ASP A 166 -23.92 8.96 11.31
N LYS A 167 -24.44 10.10 10.84
CA LYS A 167 -23.66 11.33 10.62
C LYS A 167 -23.22 12.00 11.92
N GLN A 168 -23.87 11.70 13.04
CA GLN A 168 -23.57 12.31 14.35
C GLN A 168 -22.47 11.54 15.12
N GLY A 169 -22.16 10.30 14.72
CA GLY A 169 -21.17 9.44 15.37
C GLY A 169 -19.80 9.38 14.68
N ILE A 170 -19.53 10.26 13.70
CA ILE A 170 -18.24 10.26 12.97
C ILE A 170 -17.18 10.94 13.84
N SER A 171 -16.46 10.15 14.64
CA SER A 171 -15.25 10.61 15.30
C SER A 171 -14.17 10.92 14.26
N HIS A 172 -13.60 12.12 14.32
CA HIS A 172 -12.41 12.49 13.53
C HIS A 172 -11.11 11.88 14.09
N ASN A 173 -11.17 11.26 15.27
CA ASN A 173 -10.07 10.50 15.83
C ASN A 173 -10.24 9.01 15.47
N PRO A 174 -9.19 8.34 14.99
CA PRO A 174 -9.23 6.91 14.74
C PRO A 174 -9.47 6.16 16.06
N ALA A 175 -10.41 5.21 16.05
CA ALA A 175 -10.58 4.20 17.10
C ALA A 175 -9.54 3.10 16.95
#